data_AF-W6XN78-F1
#
_entry.id   AF-W6XN78-F1
#
_cell.length_a   1.000
_cell.length_b   1.000
_cell.length_c   1.000
_cell.angle_alpha   90.00
_cell.angle_beta   90.00
_cell.angle_gamma   90.00
#
_symmetry.space_group_name_H-M   'P 1'
#
loop_
_entity.id
_entity.type
_entity.pdbx_description
1 polymer ?
#
loop_
_entity_poly.entity_id
_entity_poly.type
_entity_poly.pdbx_seq_one_letter_code
_entity_poly.pdbx_strand_id
1 'polypeptide(L)'
;DVFEQEERDNELRKHTERELHESNRKLKQKLDAEKKAAAATRRKEAAERAQLKREEAAARKAERERQKQERDAVEAIQLTQRGKRKASQSAAPRKKQSRGAAAARSFCVATARSPTPPPTYNSRGRKIAPRKKFELGN
;
A
#
# COMPACT_ATOMS: atom_id res chain seq x y z
N ASP A 1 -49.07 13.47 64.47
CA ASP A 1 -47.82 12.70 64.57
C ASP A 1 -46.91 12.99 63.39
N VAL A 2 -45.76 13.62 63.65
CA VAL A 2 -44.76 13.98 62.62
C VAL A 2 -44.00 12.74 62.13
N PHE A 3 -43.76 11.78 63.02
CA PHE A 3 -43.10 10.50 62.69
C PHE A 3 -43.86 9.68 61.65
N GLU A 4 -45.19 9.60 61.72
CA GLU A 4 -45.98 8.86 60.72
C GLU A 4 -45.96 9.52 59.33
N GLN A 5 -45.81 10.85 59.26
CA GLN A 5 -45.67 11.56 57.98
C GLN A 5 -44.29 11.34 57.38
N GLU A 6 -43.24 11.37 58.20
CA GLU A 6 -41.87 11.11 57.76
C GLU A 6 -41.68 9.66 57.25
N GLU A 7 -42.31 8.67 57.88
CA GLU A 7 -42.28 7.28 57.39
C GLU A 7 -42.95 7.13 56.03
N ARG A 8 -44.14 7.72 55.83
CA ARG A 8 -44.85 7.69 54.55
C ARG A 8 -44.05 8.38 53.44
N ASP A 9 -43.44 9.53 53.74
CA ASP A 9 -42.58 10.24 52.78
C ASP A 9 -41.33 9.43 52.41
N ASN A 10 -40.73 8.73 53.36
CA ASN A 10 -39.60 7.85 53.12
C ASN A 10 -39.97 6.62 52.27
N GLU A 11 -41.16 6.05 52.46
CA GLU A 11 -41.66 4.95 51.63
C GLU A 11 -41.94 5.39 50.19
N LEU A 12 -42.54 6.57 50.01
CA LEU A 12 -42.76 7.18 48.69
C LEU A 12 -41.43 7.44 47.96
N ARG A 13 -40.40 7.93 48.66
CA ARG A 13 -39.05 8.09 48.09
C ARG A 13 -38.44 6.77 47.66
N LYS A 14 -38.49 5.75 48.51
CA LYS A 14 -37.99 4.40 48.16
C LYS A 14 -38.73 3.79 46.97
N HIS A 15 -40.05 4.01 46.87
CA HIS A 15 -40.84 3.55 45.73
C HIS A 15 -40.40 4.22 44.43
N THR A 16 -40.31 5.55 44.44
CA THR A 16 -39.89 6.32 43.25
C THR A 16 -38.45 6.02 42.83
N GLU A 17 -37.54 5.81 43.77
CA GLU A 17 -36.16 5.36 43.49
C GLU A 17 -36.12 3.98 42.83
N ARG A 18 -36.96 3.04 43.30
CA ARG A 18 -37.06 1.70 42.69
C ARG A 18 -37.58 1.77 41.26
N GLU A 19 -38.63 2.55 41.00
CA GLU A 19 -39.17 2.76 39.67
C GLU A 19 -38.15 3.42 38.73
N LEU A 20 -37.40 4.41 39.23
CA LEU A 20 -36.33 5.06 38.49
C LEU A 20 -35.18 4.09 38.19
N HIS A 21 -34.82 3.24 39.14
CA HIS A 21 -33.79 2.22 38.92
C HIS A 21 -34.24 1.17 37.89
N GLU A 22 -35.49 0.70 37.98
CA GLU A 22 -36.03 -0.28 37.03
C GLU A 22 -36.14 0.29 35.61
N SER A 23 -36.62 1.53 35.46
CA SER A 23 -36.70 2.20 34.15
C SER A 23 -35.31 2.38 33.54
N ASN A 24 -34.33 2.84 34.31
CA ASN A 24 -32.94 2.95 33.86
C ASN A 24 -32.32 1.60 33.48
N ARG A 25 -32.59 0.55 34.25
CA ARG A 25 -32.15 -0.82 33.92
C ARG A 25 -32.73 -1.29 32.59
N LYS A 26 -34.03 -1.08 32.37
CA LYS A 26 -34.72 -1.44 31.11
C LYS A 26 -34.14 -0.65 29.92
N LEU A 27 -33.88 0.65 30.09
CA LEU A 27 -33.26 1.47 29.05
C LEU A 27 -31.85 0.98 28.71
N LYS A 28 -31.02 0.71 29.71
CA LYS A 28 -29.67 0.17 29.51
C LYS A 28 -29.69 -1.15 28.77
N GLN A 29 -30.59 -2.07 29.14
CA GLN A 29 -30.75 -3.35 28.45
C GLN A 29 -31.13 -3.18 26.98
N LYS A 30 -32.04 -2.26 26.66
CA LYS A 30 -32.41 -1.94 25.27
C LYS A 30 -31.20 -1.43 24.47
N LEU A 31 -30.46 -0.47 25.03
CA LEU A 31 -29.26 0.07 24.39
C LEU A 31 -28.18 -1.00 24.18
N ASP A 32 -27.97 -1.88 25.16
CA ASP A 32 -26.99 -2.96 25.04
C ASP A 32 -27.42 -4.01 23.99
N ALA A 33 -28.72 -4.32 23.90
CA ALA A 33 -29.26 -5.19 22.86
C ALA A 33 -29.07 -4.59 21.46
N GLU A 34 -29.37 -3.31 21.29
CA GLU A 34 -29.19 -2.59 20.02
C GLU A 34 -27.71 -2.54 19.60
N LYS A 35 -26.81 -2.23 20.54
CA LYS A 35 -25.35 -2.25 20.28
C LYS A 35 -24.87 -3.63 19.85
N LYS A 36 -25.35 -4.70 20.50
CA LYS A 36 -25.01 -6.07 20.12
C LYS A 36 -25.53 -6.43 18.73
N ALA A 37 -26.76 -6.04 18.40
CA ALA A 37 -27.33 -6.24 17.06
C ALA A 37 -26.51 -5.51 15.99
N ALA A 38 -26.19 -4.23 16.21
CA ALA A 38 -25.36 -3.44 15.30
C ALA A 38 -23.92 -3.99 15.17
N ALA A 39 -23.34 -4.52 16.25
CA ALA A 39 -22.04 -5.17 16.18
C ALA A 39 -22.09 -6.47 15.36
N ALA A 40 -23.19 -7.24 15.48
CA ALA A 40 -23.37 -8.48 14.71
C ALA A 40 -23.50 -8.21 13.21
N THR A 41 -24.27 -7.19 12.80
CA THR A 41 -24.40 -6.81 11.38
C THR A 41 -23.05 -6.35 10.81
N ARG A 42 -22.34 -5.46 11.52
CA ARG A 42 -21.00 -4.98 11.10
C ARG A 42 -20.00 -6.13 10.94
N ARG A 43 -20.04 -7.14 11.82
CA ARG A 43 -19.17 -8.31 11.71
C ARG A 43 -19.49 -9.15 10.48
N LYS A 44 -20.78 -9.35 10.17
CA LYS A 44 -21.21 -10.07 8.96
C LYS A 44 -20.77 -9.34 7.70
N GLU A 45 -21.04 -8.04 7.60
CA GLU A 45 -20.60 -7.22 6.46
C GLU A 45 -19.08 -7.20 6.29
N ALA A 46 -18.33 -7.12 7.39
CA ALA A 46 -16.87 -7.18 7.35
C ALA A 46 -16.37 -8.54 6.86
N ALA A 47 -17.02 -9.65 7.26
CA ALA A 47 -16.68 -10.99 6.81
C ALA A 47 -16.95 -11.17 5.31
N GLU A 48 -18.10 -10.71 4.82
CA GLU A 48 -18.45 -10.74 3.38
C GLU A 48 -17.45 -9.93 2.55
N ARG A 49 -17.13 -8.70 2.98
CA ARG A 49 -16.11 -7.86 2.31
C ARG A 49 -14.73 -8.53 2.31
N ALA A 50 -14.37 -9.26 3.37
CA ALA A 50 -13.11 -9.99 3.43
C ALA A 50 -13.09 -11.19 2.47
N GLN A 51 -14.22 -11.89 2.31
CA GLN A 51 -14.35 -12.98 1.34
C GLN A 51 -14.21 -12.46 -0.09
N LEU A 52 -14.95 -11.41 -0.46
CA LEU A 52 -14.85 -10.80 -1.80
C LEU A 52 -13.41 -10.36 -2.14
N LYS A 53 -12.70 -9.75 -1.18
CA LYS A 53 -11.29 -9.36 -1.36
C LYS A 53 -10.36 -10.56 -1.56
N ARG A 54 -10.63 -11.69 -0.89
CA ARG A 54 -9.84 -12.91 -1.06
C ARG A 54 -10.06 -13.51 -2.45
N GLU A 55 -11.29 -13.53 -2.92
CA GLU A 55 -11.63 -14.01 -4.27
C GLU A 55 -11.00 -13.14 -5.36
N GLU A 56 -11.09 -11.81 -5.24
CA GLU A 56 -10.44 -10.88 -6.16
C GLU A 56 -8.92 -11.04 -6.16
N ALA A 57 -8.32 -11.21 -4.98
CA ALA A 57 -6.88 -11.45 -4.86
C ALA A 57 -6.46 -12.79 -5.46
N ALA A 58 -7.27 -13.84 -5.32
CA ALA A 58 -7.03 -15.15 -5.93
C ALA A 58 -7.11 -15.06 -7.47
N ALA A 59 -8.13 -14.39 -8.01
CA ALA A 59 -8.26 -14.16 -9.45
C ALA A 59 -7.05 -13.42 -10.03
N ARG A 60 -6.60 -12.34 -9.37
CA ARG A 60 -5.40 -11.59 -9.76
C ARG A 60 -4.10 -12.38 -9.64
N LYS A 61 -4.03 -13.38 -8.76
CA LYS A 61 -2.87 -14.28 -8.69
C LYS A 61 -2.86 -15.24 -9.87
N ALA A 62 -4.00 -15.85 -10.17
CA ALA A 62 -4.14 -16.76 -11.31
C ALA A 62 -3.81 -16.07 -12.64
N GLU A 63 -4.27 -14.83 -12.83
CA GLU A 63 -3.91 -14.04 -14.03
C GLU A 63 -2.40 -13.76 -14.10
N ARG A 64 -1.78 -13.37 -12.97
CA ARG A 64 -0.34 -13.14 -12.91
C ARG A 64 0.47 -14.39 -13.19
N GLU A 65 0.02 -15.56 -12.74
CA GLU A 65 0.67 -16.84 -13.03
C GLU A 65 0.60 -17.19 -14.52
N ARG A 66 -0.55 -16.98 -15.17
CA ARG A 66 -0.68 -17.15 -16.63
C ARG A 66 0.28 -16.25 -17.41
N GLN A 67 0.28 -14.95 -17.08
CA GLN A 67 1.20 -14.01 -17.71
C GLN A 67 2.67 -14.35 -17.46
N LYS A 68 2.99 -14.90 -16.28
CA LYS A 68 4.35 -15.35 -15.97
C LYS A 68 4.74 -16.54 -16.86
N GLN A 69 3.87 -17.54 -16.98
CA GLN A 69 4.12 -18.71 -17.84
C GLN A 69 4.32 -18.31 -19.30
N GLU A 70 3.52 -17.37 -19.82
CA GLU A 70 3.69 -16.85 -21.18
C GLU A 70 5.04 -16.14 -21.36
N ARG A 71 5.45 -15.28 -20.42
CA ARG A 71 6.75 -14.60 -20.46
C ARG A 71 7.90 -15.60 -20.37
N ASP A 72 7.83 -16.55 -19.44
CA ASP A 72 8.84 -17.59 -19.25
C ASP A 72 8.98 -18.45 -20.51
N ALA A 73 7.88 -18.77 -21.19
CA ALA A 73 7.90 -19.49 -22.47
C ALA A 73 8.59 -18.70 -23.58
N VAL A 74 8.30 -17.40 -23.71
CA VAL A 74 8.95 -16.51 -24.68
C VAL A 74 10.45 -16.37 -24.38
N GLU A 75 10.82 -16.17 -23.12
CA GLU A 75 12.22 -16.08 -22.69
C GLU A 75 12.98 -17.39 -22.95
N ALA A 76 12.37 -18.54 -22.67
CA ALA A 76 12.96 -19.84 -22.97
C ALA A 76 13.28 -19.98 -24.47
N ILE A 77 12.34 -19.62 -25.35
CA ILE A 77 12.57 -19.62 -26.80
C ILE A 77 13.74 -18.69 -27.17
N GLN A 78 13.79 -17.46 -26.64
CA GLN A 78 14.88 -16.52 -26.94
C GLN A 78 16.25 -17.00 -26.43
N LEU A 79 16.31 -17.61 -25.25
CA LEU A 79 17.55 -18.14 -24.69
C LEU A 79 18.12 -19.27 -25.55
N THR A 80 17.28 -20.20 -26.01
CA THR A 80 17.73 -21.27 -26.92
C THR A 80 18.31 -20.73 -28.23
N GLN A 81 17.78 -19.61 -28.74
CA GLN A 81 18.32 -18.95 -29.94
C GLN A 81 19.64 -18.22 -29.68
N ARG A 82 19.80 -17.54 -28.53
CA ARG A 82 21.05 -16.84 -28.20
C ARG A 82 22.24 -17.78 -28.06
N GLY A 83 22.05 -18.95 -27.46
CA GLY A 83 23.11 -19.97 -27.35
C GLY A 83 23.60 -20.43 -28.72
N LYS A 84 22.68 -20.71 -29.66
CA LYS A 84 23.01 -21.07 -31.04
C LYS A 84 23.72 -19.93 -31.79
N ARG A 85 23.29 -18.67 -31.60
CA ARG A 85 23.94 -17.50 -32.21
C ARG A 85 25.38 -17.29 -31.71
N LYS A 86 25.65 -17.57 -30.43
CA LYS A 86 27.02 -17.47 -29.88
C LYS A 86 27.91 -18.62 -30.37
N ALA A 87 27.36 -19.83 -30.50
CA ALA A 87 28.08 -20.96 -31.08
C ALA A 87 28.40 -20.75 -32.57
N SER A 88 27.46 -20.22 -33.36
CA SER A 88 27.69 -19.89 -34.78
C SER A 88 28.53 -18.63 -35.01
N GLN A 89 28.61 -17.74 -34.01
CA GLN A 89 29.51 -16.59 -33.98
C GLN A 89 30.77 -16.87 -33.14
N SER A 90 31.39 -18.03 -33.32
CA SER A 90 32.83 -18.15 -33.07
C SER A 90 33.52 -17.06 -33.90
N ALA A 91 33.85 -15.94 -33.26
CA ALA A 91 34.49 -14.82 -33.92
C ALA A 91 35.88 -15.28 -34.35
N ALA A 92 36.04 -15.56 -35.64
CA ALA A 92 37.37 -15.74 -36.22
C ALA A 92 38.27 -14.58 -35.73
N PRO A 93 39.50 -14.86 -35.29
CA PRO A 93 40.36 -13.86 -34.67
C PRO A 93 40.49 -12.65 -35.60
N ARG A 94 39.89 -11.52 -35.18
CA ARG A 94 39.94 -10.28 -35.95
C ARG A 94 41.38 -9.77 -35.94
N LYS A 95 41.94 -9.57 -37.13
CA LYS A 95 43.25 -8.95 -37.32
C LYS A 95 43.29 -7.63 -36.55
N LYS A 96 44.25 -7.48 -35.63
CA LYS A 96 44.46 -6.22 -34.89
C LYS A 96 44.86 -5.14 -35.89
N GLN A 97 43.94 -4.24 -36.23
CA GLN A 97 44.26 -3.03 -36.96
C GLN A 97 44.84 -2.03 -35.96
N SER A 98 46.09 -1.62 -36.15
CA SER A 98 46.69 -0.54 -35.37
C SER A 98 45.89 0.73 -35.62
N ARG A 99 45.19 1.25 -34.60
CA ARG A 99 44.62 2.60 -34.68
C ARG A 99 45.80 3.56 -34.82
N GLY A 100 45.94 4.18 -35.99
CA GLY A 100 46.98 5.17 -36.23
C GLY A 100 46.87 6.32 -35.22
N ALA A 101 48.00 6.94 -34.89
CA ALA A 101 48.14 7.98 -33.86
C ALA A 101 47.16 9.17 -34.01
N ALA A 102 46.54 9.35 -35.17
CA ALA A 102 45.49 10.34 -35.40
C ALA A 102 44.24 10.12 -34.51
N ALA A 103 43.88 8.86 -34.20
CA ALA A 103 42.74 8.56 -33.33
C ALA A 103 42.99 8.88 -31.85
N ALA A 104 44.26 9.06 -31.44
CA ALA A 104 44.62 9.49 -30.09
C ALA A 104 44.54 11.01 -29.90
N ARG A 105 44.40 11.79 -30.98
CA ARG A 105 44.41 13.27 -30.92
C ARG A 105 43.02 13.89 -30.78
N SER A 106 41.95 13.12 -30.91
CA SER A 106 40.60 13.60 -30.55
C SER A 106 40.41 13.53 -29.02
N PHE A 107 41.23 14.28 -28.28
CA PHE A 107 40.87 14.63 -26.92
C PHE A 107 39.60 15.47 -27.02
N CYS A 108 38.48 14.91 -26.58
CA CYS A 108 37.30 15.67 -26.23
C CYS A 108 37.80 16.79 -25.29
N VAL A 109 37.71 18.05 -25.74
CA VAL A 109 37.80 19.18 -24.82
C VAL A 109 36.71 18.93 -23.79
N ALA A 110 37.10 18.56 -22.57
CA ALA A 110 36.18 18.47 -21.46
C ALA A 110 35.72 19.89 -21.19
N THR A 111 34.63 20.30 -21.84
CA THR A 111 33.89 21.47 -21.40
C THR A 111 33.60 21.25 -19.92
N ALA A 112 34.09 22.17 -19.08
CA ALA A 112 33.85 22.11 -17.65
C ALA A 112 32.35 21.91 -17.43
N ARG A 113 31.98 20.78 -16.82
CA ARG A 113 30.58 20.51 -16.51
C ARG A 113 30.09 21.63 -15.62
N SER A 114 28.95 22.23 -15.95
CA SER A 114 28.33 23.23 -15.10
C SER A 114 28.16 22.66 -13.68
N PRO A 115 28.35 23.48 -12.64
CA PRO A 115 28.19 23.03 -11.26
C PRO A 115 26.79 22.45 -11.09
N THR A 116 26.71 21.26 -10.47
CA THR A 116 25.43 20.61 -10.19
C THR A 116 24.69 21.44 -9.14
N PRO A 117 23.39 21.77 -9.33
CA PRO A 117 22.65 22.55 -8.36
C PRO A 117 22.54 21.81 -7.01
N PRO A 118 22.41 22.54 -5.89
CA PRO A 118 22.26 21.94 -4.57
C PRO A 118 20.97 21.11 -4.49
N PRO A 119 20.97 20.02 -3.70
CA PRO A 119 19.80 19.16 -3.55
C PRO A 119 18.67 19.89 -2.80
N THR A 120 17.43 19.71 -3.25
CA THR A 120 16.24 20.18 -2.53
C THR A 120 15.79 19.15 -1.51
N TYR A 121 15.40 19.61 -0.32
CA TYR A 121 14.90 18.77 0.77
C TYR A 121 13.46 19.14 1.11
N ASN A 122 12.67 18.17 1.54
CA ASN A 122 11.35 18.45 2.11
C ASN A 122 11.45 18.86 3.59
N SER A 123 10.33 19.27 4.19
CA SER A 123 10.25 19.67 5.61
C SER A 123 10.66 18.57 6.60
N ARG A 124 10.79 17.32 6.15
CA ARG A 124 11.22 16.16 6.93
C ARG A 124 12.69 15.77 6.64
N GLY A 125 13.46 16.63 5.96
CA GLY A 125 14.87 16.41 5.65
C GLY A 125 15.13 15.34 4.59
N ARG A 126 14.12 14.87 3.85
CA ARG A 126 14.31 13.88 2.79
C ARG A 126 14.65 14.57 1.47
N LYS A 127 15.67 14.06 0.79
CA LYS A 127 16.12 14.52 -0.53
C LYS A 127 15.02 14.30 -1.58
N ILE A 128 14.60 15.38 -2.23
CA ILE A 128 13.61 15.35 -3.31
C ILE A 128 14.36 15.04 -4.61
N ALA A 129 13.96 13.98 -5.31
CA ALA A 129 14.57 13.66 -6.59
C ALA A 129 14.16 14.71 -7.64
N PRO A 130 15.10 15.30 -8.40
CA PRO A 130 14.75 16.23 -9.45
C PRO A 130 13.89 15.53 -10.51
N ARG A 131 12.91 16.25 -11.06
CA ARG A 131 12.08 15.75 -12.17
C ARG A 131 12.98 15.51 -13.39
N LYS A 132 12.70 14.47 -14.17
CA LYS A 132 13.49 14.09 -15.37
C LYS A 132 13.56 15.20 -16.43
N LYS A 133 12.63 16.15 -16.41
CA LYS A 133 12.63 17.38 -17.21
C LYS A 133 12.73 18.55 -16.24
N PHE A 134 13.81 19.31 -16.37
CA PHE A 134 13.96 20.59 -15.70
C PHE A 134 13.29 21.64 -16.58
N GLU A 135 12.07 22.04 -16.21
CA GLU A 135 11.43 23.20 -16.82
C GLU A 135 12.05 24.42 -16.13
N LEU A 136 12.88 25.18 -16.87
CA LEU A 136 13.30 26.52 -16.46
C LEU A 136 12.02 27.37 -16.46
N GLY A 137 11.44 27.57 -15.28
CA GLY A 137 10.40 28.57 -15.09
C GLY A 137 10.98 29.94 -15.39
N ASN A 138 10.28 30.69 -16.25
CA ASN A 138 10.50 32.13 -16.45
C ASN A 138 10.20 32.91 -15.17
#